data_AF-A0A7C7AST0-F1
#
_entry.id   AF-A0A7C7AST0-F1
#
_cell.length_a   1.000
_cell.length_b   1.000
_cell.length_c   1.000
_cell.angle_alpha   90.00
_cell.angle_beta   90.00
_cell.angle_gamma   90.00
#
_symmetry.space_group_name_H-M   'P 1'
#
loop_
_entity.id
_entity.type
_entity.pdbx_description
1 polymer ?
#
loop_
_entity_poly.entity_id
_entity_poly.type
_entity_poly.pdbx_seq_one_letter_code
_entity_poly.pdbx_strand_id
1 'polypeptide(L)'
;DYIIRNNSVAIIGSAGNRGATKEGGDHKVTSPKTGFNVITVGATSWLGVPLGYSSHITSFLISKPNISAPAQLVTFPGFGYEEFGGTSYAAACVSGISALVMQSDSRYIIVPHLLGAVLAATATPSASASDFDSSGYESVLGAGIVNCELAVTNRLRTVCFYNDTNKTGQTILSHQVRLEGNKRVKICFYSLVNSDKSTTIKTTDYDLYLKKSDGTIVAASRSSYSNTELIDVIISTTGYYYIQIVQYADKKTTLRDYCSYSYCQFDPDFNSWTPTGR
;
A
#
# COMPACT_ATOMS: atom_id res chain seq x y z
N ASP A 1 7.11 -2.63 13.95
CA ASP A 1 8.24 -2.02 13.21
C ASP A 1 9.58 -2.72 13.41
N TYR A 2 10.12 -2.76 14.63
CA TYR A 2 11.41 -3.42 14.93
C TYR A 2 11.50 -4.86 14.41
N ILE A 3 10.47 -5.69 14.67
CA ILE A 3 10.47 -7.11 14.28
C ILE A 3 10.57 -7.25 12.76
N ILE A 4 9.70 -6.57 12.02
CA ILE A 4 9.62 -6.63 10.56
C ILE A 4 10.94 -6.21 9.92
N ARG A 5 11.53 -5.12 10.42
CA ARG A 5 12.78 -4.57 9.91
C ARG A 5 13.97 -5.51 10.12
N ASN A 6 14.07 -6.12 11.29
CA ASN A 6 15.28 -6.85 11.70
C ASN A 6 15.22 -8.36 11.47
N ASN A 7 14.04 -8.92 11.14
CA ASN A 7 13.86 -10.37 11.02
C ASN A 7 13.28 -10.80 9.66
N SER A 8 13.13 -9.88 8.70
CA SER A 8 12.55 -10.18 7.38
C SER A 8 11.20 -10.90 7.46
N VAL A 9 10.34 -10.48 8.40
CA VAL A 9 8.98 -11.02 8.57
C VAL A 9 7.98 -9.96 8.12
N ALA A 10 7.00 -10.34 7.30
CA ALA A 10 5.84 -9.49 7.04
C ALA A 10 4.77 -9.69 8.13
N ILE A 11 4.22 -8.60 8.66
CA ILE A 11 3.06 -8.65 9.56
C ILE A 11 1.88 -7.99 8.85
N ILE A 12 0.81 -8.75 8.68
CA ILE A 12 -0.46 -8.31 8.11
C ILE A 12 -1.48 -8.31 9.25
N GLY A 13 -2.20 -7.21 9.43
CA GLY A 13 -3.12 -7.07 10.56
C GLY A 13 -4.39 -6.33 10.19
N SER A 14 -5.51 -6.78 10.77
CA SER A 14 -6.83 -6.17 10.60
C SER A 14 -6.88 -4.75 11.19
N ALA A 15 -7.40 -3.76 10.48
CA ALA A 15 -7.48 -2.40 11.01
C ALA A 15 -8.23 -2.33 12.36
N GLY A 16 -9.27 -3.16 12.54
CA GLY A 16 -10.16 -3.17 13.69
C GLY A 16 -11.60 -2.90 13.28
N ASN A 17 -12.53 -3.23 14.16
CA ASN A 17 -13.97 -3.08 13.91
C ASN A 17 -14.57 -1.92 14.75
N ARG A 18 -13.80 -0.85 14.98
CA ARG A 18 -14.20 0.25 15.87
C ARG A 18 -15.12 1.29 15.23
N GLY A 19 -15.61 1.06 14.01
CA GLY A 19 -16.71 1.83 13.42
C GLY A 19 -18.10 1.32 13.82
N ALA A 20 -18.19 0.16 14.47
CA ALA A 20 -19.47 -0.41 14.86
C ALA A 20 -20.22 0.50 15.86
N THR A 21 -21.39 0.98 15.45
CA THR A 21 -22.17 2.01 16.16
C THR A 21 -22.69 1.58 17.54
N LYS A 22 -22.81 0.28 17.79
CA LYS A 22 -23.31 -0.27 19.06
C LYS A 22 -22.38 0.01 20.26
N GLU A 23 -21.16 0.47 20.03
CA GLU A 23 -20.14 0.72 21.08
C GLU A 23 -19.59 2.17 21.10
N GLY A 24 -20.27 3.13 20.46
CA GLY A 24 -19.73 4.50 20.36
C GLY A 24 -18.48 4.57 19.48
N GLY A 25 -18.55 3.91 18.32
CA GLY A 25 -17.44 3.71 17.39
C GLY A 25 -16.68 5.00 17.04
N ASP A 26 -15.36 4.92 17.08
CA ASP A 26 -14.43 6.01 16.79
C ASP A 26 -13.59 5.76 15.53
N HIS A 27 -13.84 4.64 14.83
CA HIS A 27 -13.09 4.17 13.67
C HIS A 27 -11.57 4.08 13.88
N LYS A 28 -11.08 4.08 15.13
CA LYS A 28 -9.63 4.08 15.38
C LYS A 28 -9.00 2.75 15.01
N VAL A 29 -7.91 2.82 14.27
CA VAL A 29 -7.07 1.66 13.97
C VAL A 29 -6.47 1.13 15.27
N THR A 30 -6.61 -0.18 15.48
CA THR A 30 -6.22 -0.81 16.75
C THR A 30 -4.73 -1.15 16.78
N SER A 31 -4.09 -1.05 17.95
CA SER A 31 -2.71 -1.47 18.15
C SER A 31 -2.56 -3.00 18.03
N PRO A 32 -1.43 -3.55 17.53
CA PRO A 32 -0.22 -2.88 17.04
C PRO A 32 -0.27 -2.47 15.56
N LYS A 33 -1.46 -2.40 14.96
CA LYS A 33 -1.66 -2.30 13.51
C LYS A 33 -1.63 -0.85 13.01
N THR A 34 -1.20 0.06 13.87
CA THR A 34 -0.81 1.42 13.55
C THR A 34 0.69 1.57 13.27
N GLY A 35 1.48 0.48 13.41
CA GLY A 35 2.91 0.50 13.08
C GLY A 35 3.18 0.76 11.60
N PHE A 36 4.27 1.47 11.32
CA PHE A 36 4.64 1.89 9.95
C PHE A 36 4.93 0.70 9.03
N ASN A 37 5.64 -0.30 9.55
CA ASN A 37 6.07 -1.46 8.77
C ASN A 37 4.99 -2.55 8.71
N VAL A 38 3.88 -2.41 9.45
CA VAL A 38 2.76 -3.36 9.44
C VAL A 38 1.86 -3.07 8.25
N ILE A 39 1.45 -4.11 7.50
CA ILE A 39 0.44 -3.98 6.45
C ILE A 39 -0.93 -4.07 7.11
N THR A 40 -1.63 -2.95 7.19
CA THR A 40 -2.92 -2.86 7.87
C THR A 40 -4.06 -2.96 6.88
N VAL A 41 -5.05 -3.81 7.18
CA VAL A 41 -6.09 -4.20 6.23
C VAL A 41 -7.47 -3.71 6.65
N GLY A 42 -8.07 -2.86 5.81
CA GLY A 42 -9.46 -2.43 5.90
C GLY A 42 -10.44 -3.44 5.31
N ALA A 43 -11.73 -3.24 5.54
CA ALA A 43 -12.79 -4.14 5.09
C ALA A 43 -13.77 -3.47 4.12
N THR A 44 -14.07 -4.17 3.02
CA THR A 44 -15.08 -3.77 2.03
C THR A 44 -16.15 -4.84 1.85
N SER A 45 -17.26 -4.46 1.21
CA SER A 45 -18.12 -5.41 0.52
C SER A 45 -17.39 -6.05 -0.67
N TRP A 46 -18.02 -7.06 -1.27
CA TRP A 46 -17.55 -7.67 -2.53
C TRP A 46 -17.56 -6.69 -3.71
N LEU A 47 -18.39 -5.65 -3.66
CA LEU A 47 -18.44 -4.56 -4.64
C LEU A 47 -17.41 -3.46 -4.37
N GLY A 48 -16.59 -3.60 -3.33
CA GLY A 48 -15.56 -2.62 -2.99
C GLY A 48 -16.05 -1.39 -2.22
N VAL A 49 -17.26 -1.44 -1.65
CA VAL A 49 -17.79 -0.38 -0.78
C VAL A 49 -17.20 -0.56 0.63
N PRO A 50 -16.63 0.48 1.26
CA PRO A 50 -16.15 0.39 2.64
C PRO A 50 -17.25 -0.07 3.61
N LEU A 51 -16.92 -1.00 4.51
CA LEU A 51 -17.87 -1.45 5.53
C LEU A 51 -17.80 -0.53 6.75
N GLY A 52 -18.97 -0.10 7.24
CA GLY A 52 -19.08 0.90 8.31
C GLY A 52 -18.41 0.51 9.63
N TYR A 53 -18.15 -0.77 9.89
CA TYR A 53 -17.38 -1.18 11.06
C TYR A 53 -15.87 -0.96 10.92
N SER A 54 -15.34 -0.81 9.70
CA SER A 54 -13.90 -0.80 9.43
C SER A 54 -13.22 0.42 10.03
N SER A 55 -12.19 0.18 10.84
CA SER A 55 -11.31 1.22 11.35
C SER A 55 -10.40 1.78 10.25
N HIS A 56 -10.15 3.08 10.31
CA HIS A 56 -9.27 3.81 9.39
C HIS A 56 -8.64 5.07 10.03
N ILE A 57 -9.15 5.55 11.16
CA ILE A 57 -8.62 6.74 11.82
C ILE A 57 -7.36 6.39 12.64
N THR A 58 -6.29 7.16 12.44
CA THR A 58 -5.05 7.06 13.24
C THR A 58 -4.94 8.27 14.16
N SER A 59 -4.34 8.08 15.34
CA SER A 59 -4.15 9.17 16.32
C SER A 59 -2.82 9.92 16.14
N PHE A 60 -2.09 9.61 15.08
CA PHE A 60 -0.82 10.21 14.70
C PHE A 60 -0.72 10.21 13.17
N LEU A 61 0.19 11.02 12.63
CA LEU A 61 0.33 11.25 11.19
C LEU A 61 0.88 10.00 10.50
N ILE A 62 0.01 9.03 10.20
CA ILE A 62 0.26 7.86 9.38
C ILE A 62 -1.04 7.46 8.66
N SER A 63 -0.91 7.13 7.39
CA SER A 63 -2.00 6.65 6.55
C SER A 63 -2.29 5.18 6.84
N LYS A 64 -3.51 4.89 7.29
CA LYS A 64 -4.02 3.53 7.51
C LYS A 64 -5.51 3.48 7.14
N PRO A 65 -6.03 2.33 6.68
CA PRO A 65 -5.32 1.09 6.36
C PRO A 65 -4.36 1.27 5.17
N ASN A 66 -3.45 0.32 4.96
CA ASN A 66 -2.58 0.34 3.78
C ASN A 66 -3.30 -0.17 2.53
N ILE A 67 -4.23 -1.11 2.72
CA ILE A 67 -4.98 -1.78 1.67
C ILE A 67 -6.30 -2.30 2.27
N SER A 68 -7.26 -2.63 1.44
CA SER A 68 -8.53 -3.22 1.86
C SER A 68 -8.82 -4.53 1.14
N ALA A 69 -9.70 -5.35 1.72
CA ALA A 69 -10.18 -6.57 1.09
C ALA A 69 -11.66 -6.84 1.43
N PRO A 70 -12.36 -7.64 0.59
CA PRO A 70 -13.71 -8.07 0.89
C PRO A 70 -13.79 -8.84 2.22
N ALA A 71 -14.77 -8.47 3.05
CA ALA A 71 -15.05 -9.14 4.33
C ALA A 71 -16.51 -9.01 4.78
N GLN A 72 -17.43 -8.87 3.81
CA GLN A 72 -18.86 -8.94 4.05
C GLN A 72 -19.35 -10.37 3.79
N LEU A 73 -19.96 -10.99 4.80
CA LEU A 73 -20.62 -12.30 4.67
C LEU A 73 -19.69 -13.38 4.08
N VAL A 74 -18.51 -13.51 4.67
CA VAL A 74 -17.54 -14.55 4.29
C VAL A 74 -18.02 -15.88 4.85
N THR A 75 -18.11 -16.91 4.02
CA THR A 75 -18.48 -18.26 4.43
C THR A 75 -17.27 -19.20 4.33
N PHE A 76 -17.20 -20.18 5.24
CA PHE A 76 -16.14 -21.18 5.27
C PHE A 76 -16.71 -22.59 5.14
N PRO A 77 -16.15 -23.44 4.26
CA PRO A 77 -16.45 -24.87 4.26
C PRO A 77 -16.15 -25.46 5.65
N GLY A 78 -17.07 -26.28 6.18
CA GLY A 78 -16.93 -26.90 7.50
C GLY A 78 -17.50 -26.09 8.68
N PHE A 79 -18.00 -24.87 8.44
CA PHE A 79 -18.67 -24.03 9.44
C PHE A 79 -20.16 -23.84 9.14
N GLY A 80 -20.82 -24.87 8.59
CA GLY A 80 -22.27 -24.84 8.34
C GLY A 80 -22.76 -23.74 7.38
N TYR A 81 -21.87 -23.16 6.56
CA TYR A 81 -22.15 -21.98 5.74
C TYR A 81 -22.58 -20.73 6.54
N GLU A 82 -22.17 -20.64 7.81
CA GLU A 82 -22.34 -19.42 8.59
C GLU A 82 -21.62 -18.25 7.93
N GLU A 83 -22.27 -17.09 7.92
CA GLU A 83 -21.75 -15.86 7.34
C GLU A 83 -21.03 -15.04 8.40
N PHE A 84 -19.76 -14.74 8.15
CA PHE A 84 -18.93 -13.95 9.04
C PHE A 84 -18.58 -12.58 8.46
N GLY A 85 -18.30 -11.62 9.33
CA GLY A 85 -17.88 -10.28 8.92
C GLY A 85 -16.88 -9.67 9.89
N GLY A 86 -15.91 -8.92 9.36
CA GLY A 86 -14.92 -8.23 10.15
C GLY A 86 -13.59 -8.04 9.43
N THR A 87 -12.85 -6.99 9.81
CA THR A 87 -11.49 -6.75 9.29
C THR A 87 -10.53 -7.91 9.53
N SER A 88 -10.82 -8.80 10.49
CA SER A 88 -10.06 -10.05 10.71
C SER A 88 -10.07 -10.98 9.49
N TYR A 89 -11.21 -11.09 8.80
CA TYR A 89 -11.34 -11.90 7.59
C TYR A 89 -10.66 -11.24 6.38
N ALA A 90 -10.75 -9.91 6.28
CA ALA A 90 -10.01 -9.14 5.28
C ALA A 90 -8.49 -9.37 5.43
N ALA A 91 -7.98 -9.31 6.66
CA ALA A 91 -6.57 -9.56 6.94
C ALA A 91 -6.14 -11.00 6.61
N ALA A 92 -6.98 -11.99 6.88
CA ALA A 92 -6.72 -13.38 6.49
C ALA A 92 -6.64 -13.54 4.96
N CYS A 93 -7.54 -12.89 4.23
CA CYS A 93 -7.53 -12.86 2.76
C CYS A 93 -6.22 -12.26 2.21
N VAL A 94 -5.83 -11.08 2.69
CA VAL A 94 -4.56 -10.44 2.28
C VAL A 94 -3.34 -11.28 2.68
N SER A 95 -3.41 -12.00 3.81
CA SER A 95 -2.34 -12.93 4.23
C SER A 95 -2.20 -14.11 3.26
N GLY A 96 -3.32 -14.72 2.84
CA GLY A 96 -3.31 -15.78 1.83
C GLY A 96 -2.77 -15.30 0.47
N ILE A 97 -3.20 -14.11 0.02
CA ILE A 97 -2.68 -13.51 -1.22
C ILE A 97 -1.18 -13.22 -1.08
N SER A 98 -0.72 -12.73 0.06
CA SER A 98 0.69 -12.48 0.32
C SER A 98 1.52 -13.76 0.25
N ALA A 99 1.00 -14.88 0.75
CA ALA A 99 1.65 -16.19 0.61
C ALA A 99 1.76 -16.63 -0.86
N LEU A 100 0.74 -16.38 -1.69
CA LEU A 100 0.81 -16.65 -3.13
C LEU A 100 1.84 -15.77 -3.85
N VAL A 101 1.94 -14.49 -3.48
CA VAL A 101 2.98 -13.58 -3.99
C VAL A 101 4.38 -14.07 -3.58
N MET A 102 4.54 -14.49 -2.32
CA MET A 102 5.80 -15.09 -1.84
C MET A 102 6.15 -16.39 -2.54
N GLN A 103 5.15 -17.21 -2.90
CA GLN A 103 5.33 -18.43 -3.66
C GLN A 103 5.73 -18.14 -5.12
N SER A 104 5.21 -17.06 -5.72
CA SER A 104 5.50 -16.71 -7.11
C SER A 104 6.91 -16.12 -7.30
N ASP A 105 7.46 -15.50 -6.25
CA ASP A 105 8.83 -14.98 -6.23
C ASP A 105 9.37 -14.89 -4.79
N SER A 106 10.41 -15.68 -4.52
CA SER A 106 11.04 -15.77 -3.19
C SER A 106 11.60 -14.45 -2.66
N ARG A 107 11.83 -13.43 -3.50
CA ARG A 107 12.24 -12.09 -3.04
C ARG A 107 11.25 -11.50 -2.03
N TYR A 108 9.95 -11.76 -2.20
CA TYR A 108 8.93 -11.25 -1.29
C TYR A 108 8.97 -11.91 0.11
N ILE A 109 9.64 -13.06 0.26
CA ILE A 109 9.83 -13.71 1.57
C ILE A 109 10.80 -12.89 2.43
N ILE A 110 11.90 -12.42 1.84
CA ILE A 110 12.99 -11.76 2.59
C ILE A 110 12.93 -10.23 2.54
N VAL A 111 12.09 -9.66 1.66
CA VAL A 111 11.96 -8.21 1.41
C VAL A 111 10.52 -7.74 1.71
N PRO A 112 10.12 -7.55 2.99
CA PRO A 112 8.72 -7.27 3.34
C PRO A 112 8.19 -5.92 2.82
N HIS A 113 9.05 -4.93 2.61
CA HIS A 113 8.66 -3.66 1.99
C HIS A 113 8.31 -3.82 0.51
N LEU A 114 8.96 -4.75 -0.20
CA LEU A 114 8.61 -5.08 -1.59
C LEU A 114 7.22 -5.72 -1.68
N LEU A 115 6.84 -6.55 -0.69
CA LEU A 115 5.49 -7.08 -0.57
C LEU A 115 4.47 -5.95 -0.35
N GLY A 116 4.74 -5.03 0.57
CA GLY A 116 3.88 -3.86 0.78
C GLY A 116 3.71 -3.02 -0.49
N ALA A 117 4.81 -2.73 -1.20
CA ALA A 117 4.80 -1.97 -2.44
C ALA A 117 4.00 -2.66 -3.55
N VAL A 118 4.18 -3.98 -3.77
CA VAL A 118 3.46 -4.69 -4.84
C VAL A 118 1.97 -4.81 -4.54
N LEU A 119 1.58 -5.09 -3.29
CA LEU A 119 0.17 -5.15 -2.91
C LEU A 119 -0.52 -3.79 -3.14
N ALA A 120 0.11 -2.69 -2.72
CA ALA A 120 -0.45 -1.35 -2.91
C ALA A 120 -0.48 -0.91 -4.38
N ALA A 121 0.58 -1.16 -5.16
CA ALA A 121 0.63 -0.79 -6.57
C ALA A 121 -0.34 -1.58 -7.46
N THR A 122 -0.70 -2.80 -7.04
CA THR A 122 -1.65 -3.67 -7.77
C THR A 122 -3.07 -3.60 -7.21
N ALA A 123 -3.29 -2.87 -6.11
CA ALA A 123 -4.60 -2.69 -5.53
C ALA A 123 -5.54 -1.97 -6.52
N THR A 124 -6.70 -2.57 -6.73
CA THR A 124 -7.73 -2.05 -7.63
C THR A 124 -8.44 -0.86 -6.97
N PRO A 125 -8.63 0.27 -7.68
CA PRO A 125 -9.40 1.39 -7.17
C PRO A 125 -10.85 0.98 -6.86
N SER A 126 -11.44 1.63 -5.87
CA SER A 126 -12.88 1.56 -5.61
C SER A 126 -13.56 2.81 -6.16
N ALA A 127 -14.76 2.67 -6.69
CA ALA A 127 -15.61 3.81 -7.04
C ALA A 127 -16.09 4.60 -5.79
N SER A 128 -15.95 4.03 -4.60
CA SER A 128 -16.26 4.69 -3.33
C SER A 128 -15.08 5.48 -2.74
N ALA A 129 -13.91 5.44 -3.38
CA ALA A 129 -12.76 6.24 -2.98
C ALA A 129 -13.07 7.73 -3.17
N SER A 130 -12.86 8.55 -2.14
CA SER A 130 -13.28 9.96 -2.20
C SER A 130 -12.30 10.94 -1.59
N ASP A 131 -11.55 10.54 -0.56
CA ASP A 131 -10.66 11.42 0.16
C ASP A 131 -9.27 10.81 0.25
N PHE A 132 -8.24 11.58 -0.11
CA PHE A 132 -6.87 11.12 -0.26
C PHE A 132 -5.93 12.01 0.52
N ASP A 133 -5.01 11.39 1.25
CA ASP A 133 -3.98 12.13 1.97
C ASP A 133 -2.73 12.39 1.12
N SER A 134 -1.76 13.10 1.70
CA SER A 134 -0.51 13.48 1.00
C SER A 134 0.40 12.31 0.60
N SER A 135 0.16 11.11 1.13
CA SER A 135 0.83 9.87 0.70
C SER A 135 0.17 9.21 -0.51
N GLY A 136 -0.95 9.77 -0.98
CA GLY A 136 -1.76 9.25 -2.07
C GLY A 136 -2.68 8.09 -1.68
N TYR A 137 -2.70 7.67 -0.41
CA TYR A 137 -3.66 6.70 0.08
C TYR A 137 -5.03 7.32 0.27
N GLU A 138 -6.06 6.54 -0.03
CA GLU A 138 -7.44 6.88 0.28
C GLU A 138 -7.68 6.68 1.78
N SER A 139 -8.37 7.63 2.42
CA SER A 139 -8.44 7.74 3.87
C SER A 139 -9.17 6.59 4.57
N VAL A 140 -9.96 5.79 3.85
CA VAL A 140 -10.70 4.63 4.37
C VAL A 140 -10.17 3.32 3.77
N LEU A 141 -9.81 3.33 2.49
CA LEU A 141 -9.48 2.15 1.70
C LEU A 141 -7.98 1.91 1.55
N GLY A 142 -7.14 2.88 1.89
CA GLY A 142 -5.69 2.85 1.66
C GLY A 142 -5.37 2.90 0.17
N ALA A 143 -4.52 1.99 -0.30
CA ALA A 143 -4.21 1.85 -1.71
C ALA A 143 -5.39 1.33 -2.56
N GLY A 144 -6.50 0.90 -1.95
CA GLY A 144 -7.64 0.29 -2.64
C GLY A 144 -7.83 -1.18 -2.26
N ILE A 145 -8.43 -1.96 -3.14
CA ILE A 145 -8.81 -3.36 -2.87
C ILE A 145 -7.76 -4.31 -3.42
N VAL A 146 -7.32 -5.26 -2.60
CA VAL A 146 -6.31 -6.25 -2.99
C VAL A 146 -6.72 -7.00 -4.26
N ASN A 147 -5.77 -7.18 -5.18
CA ASN A 147 -5.94 -7.92 -6.42
C ASN A 147 -4.91 -9.04 -6.50
N CYS A 148 -5.36 -10.28 -6.31
CA CYS A 148 -4.47 -11.44 -6.24
C CYS A 148 -3.72 -11.69 -7.57
N GLU A 149 -4.43 -11.66 -8.69
CA GLU A 149 -3.85 -11.97 -10.00
C GLU A 149 -2.77 -10.95 -10.37
N LEU A 150 -3.08 -9.67 -10.24
CA LEU A 150 -2.10 -8.61 -10.50
C LEU A 150 -0.93 -8.72 -9.53
N ALA A 151 -1.15 -8.87 -8.22
CA ALA A 151 -0.07 -8.98 -7.25
C ALA A 151 0.89 -10.14 -7.54
N VAL A 152 0.36 -11.32 -7.87
CA VAL A 152 1.15 -12.54 -8.14
C VAL A 152 1.97 -12.41 -9.44
N THR A 153 1.43 -11.72 -10.45
CA THR A 153 2.05 -11.61 -11.78
C THR A 153 2.95 -10.39 -11.95
N ASN A 154 2.92 -9.41 -11.02
CA ASN A 154 3.62 -8.12 -11.17
C ASN A 154 5.13 -8.16 -10.87
N ARG A 155 5.76 -9.33 -10.77
CA ARG A 155 7.17 -9.50 -10.33
C ARG A 155 8.20 -8.68 -11.12
N LEU A 156 7.96 -8.46 -12.42
CA LEU A 156 8.87 -7.72 -13.33
C LEU A 156 8.76 -6.20 -13.18
N ARG A 157 7.78 -5.70 -12.45
CA ARG A 157 7.53 -4.27 -12.24
C ARG A 157 7.82 -3.85 -10.80
N THR A 158 8.79 -4.52 -10.17
CA THR A 158 9.20 -4.29 -8.80
C THR A 158 10.70 -4.06 -8.69
N VAL A 159 11.10 -3.15 -7.81
CA VAL A 159 12.49 -2.82 -7.54
C VAL A 159 12.68 -2.72 -6.03
N CYS A 160 13.75 -3.32 -5.51
CA CYS A 160 14.22 -3.14 -4.14
C CYS A 160 15.65 -2.59 -4.18
N PHE A 161 15.96 -1.68 -3.27
CA PHE A 161 17.25 -1.01 -3.18
C PHE A 161 17.49 -0.48 -1.77
N TYR A 162 18.67 0.08 -1.54
CA TYR A 162 19.07 0.62 -0.24
C TYR A 162 19.50 2.07 -0.39
N ASN A 163 19.18 2.90 0.62
CA ASN A 163 19.78 4.22 0.75
C ASN A 163 20.71 4.28 1.97
N ASP A 164 22.01 4.22 1.69
CA ASP A 164 23.09 4.36 2.67
C ASP A 164 23.60 5.80 2.79
N THR A 165 23.09 6.72 1.96
CA THR A 165 23.54 8.10 1.90
C THR A 165 22.57 9.05 2.60
N ASN A 166 23.00 10.23 3.02
CA ASN A 166 22.13 11.30 3.51
C ASN A 166 22.06 12.44 2.49
N LYS A 167 21.67 12.14 1.26
CA LYS A 167 21.66 13.08 0.14
C LYS A 167 20.34 13.85 0.06
N THR A 168 20.08 14.66 1.09
CA THR A 168 18.88 15.49 1.21
C THR A 168 18.70 16.40 -0.02
N GLY A 169 17.47 16.44 -0.54
CA GLY A 169 17.09 17.15 -1.77
C GLY A 169 17.48 16.46 -3.08
N GLN A 170 18.11 15.27 -3.05
CA GLN A 170 18.60 14.59 -4.26
C GLN A 170 17.76 13.37 -4.64
N THR A 171 17.70 13.10 -5.94
CA THR A 171 17.18 11.84 -6.48
C THR A 171 18.12 10.70 -6.08
N ILE A 172 17.59 9.74 -5.32
CA ILE A 172 18.33 8.54 -4.89
C ILE A 172 18.04 7.33 -5.78
N LEU A 173 16.95 7.38 -6.57
CA LEU A 173 16.62 6.40 -7.59
C LEU A 173 15.92 7.07 -8.75
N SER A 174 16.29 6.71 -9.98
CA SER A 174 15.62 7.11 -11.21
C SER A 174 15.59 5.94 -12.17
N HIS A 175 14.42 5.33 -12.37
CA HIS A 175 14.26 4.19 -13.27
C HIS A 175 13.36 4.57 -14.45
N GLN A 176 13.88 4.41 -15.66
CA GLN A 176 13.12 4.60 -16.88
C GLN A 176 12.19 3.40 -17.12
N VAL A 177 10.91 3.67 -17.34
CA VAL A 177 9.89 2.66 -17.64
C VAL A 177 9.14 3.05 -18.89
N ARG A 178 8.80 2.08 -19.74
CA ARG A 178 7.87 2.30 -20.86
C ARG A 178 6.46 2.07 -20.37
N LEU A 179 5.60 3.08 -20.49
CA LEU A 179 4.20 3.02 -20.09
C LEU A 179 3.29 3.20 -21.31
N GLU A 180 2.16 2.50 -21.30
CA GLU A 180 1.10 2.64 -22.30
C GLU A 180 0.20 3.84 -21.96
N GLY A 181 -0.12 4.66 -22.96
CA GLY A 181 -1.05 5.78 -22.85
C GLY A 181 -2.50 5.31 -22.75
N ASN A 182 -3.36 6.20 -22.26
CA ASN A 182 -4.77 5.93 -21.94
C ASN A 182 -4.94 4.76 -20.96
N LYS A 183 -3.97 4.61 -20.05
CA LYS A 183 -4.02 3.65 -18.96
C LYS A 183 -3.86 4.39 -17.65
N ARG A 184 -4.47 3.83 -16.61
CA ARG A 184 -4.17 4.21 -15.25
C ARG A 184 -2.84 3.58 -14.85
N VAL A 185 -1.99 4.36 -14.21
CA VAL A 185 -0.67 4.00 -13.72
C VAL A 185 -0.68 4.16 -12.22
N LYS A 186 -0.40 3.08 -11.51
CA LYS A 186 -0.28 3.08 -10.07
C LYS A 186 1.13 2.73 -9.66
N ILE A 187 1.77 3.55 -8.82
CA ILE A 187 3.15 3.39 -8.38
C ILE A 187 3.18 3.56 -6.88
N CYS A 188 3.66 2.54 -6.15
CA CYS A 188 3.84 2.63 -4.71
C CYS A 188 5.31 2.50 -4.35
N PHE A 189 5.85 3.51 -3.68
CA PHE A 189 7.11 3.43 -2.95
C PHE A 189 6.84 3.01 -1.49
N TYR A 190 7.74 2.20 -0.94
CA TYR A 190 7.68 1.73 0.44
C TYR A 190 9.09 1.68 1.03
N SER A 191 9.26 2.28 2.20
CA SER A 191 10.48 2.19 3.02
C SER A 191 10.20 1.56 4.39
N LEU A 192 11.12 0.74 4.90
CA LEU A 192 11.02 0.23 6.27
C LEU A 192 11.52 1.28 7.26
N VAL A 193 10.61 1.78 8.08
CA VAL A 193 10.93 2.69 9.19
C VAL A 193 11.91 2.02 10.15
N ASN A 194 12.95 2.77 10.49
CA ASN A 194 13.89 2.41 11.53
C ASN A 194 13.19 2.44 12.89
N SER A 195 13.18 1.33 13.61
CA SER A 195 12.73 1.30 15.00
C SER A 195 13.87 0.77 15.83
N ASP A 196 14.25 1.52 16.86
CA ASP A 196 15.19 1.15 17.91
C ASP A 196 14.45 0.73 19.19
N LYS A 197 13.20 0.28 19.04
CA LYS A 197 12.26 -0.02 20.14
C LYS A 197 11.82 1.21 20.95
N SER A 198 12.14 2.42 20.50
CA SER A 198 11.56 3.65 21.06
C SER A 198 10.17 3.95 20.48
N THR A 199 9.45 4.86 21.15
CA THR A 199 8.17 5.42 20.68
C THR A 199 8.35 6.61 19.74
N THR A 200 9.60 7.05 19.50
CA THR A 200 9.89 8.14 18.57
C THR A 200 9.75 7.65 17.14
N ILE A 201 8.94 8.36 16.34
CA ILE A 201 8.76 8.07 14.92
C ILE A 201 10.03 8.46 14.17
N LYS A 202 10.58 7.54 13.37
CA LYS A 202 11.84 7.72 12.62
C LYS A 202 11.65 7.43 11.13
N THR A 203 10.64 8.04 10.55
CA THR A 203 10.35 7.96 9.12
C THR A 203 11.22 8.98 8.37
N THR A 204 12.11 8.50 7.51
CA THR A 204 12.83 9.35 6.56
C THR A 204 11.83 9.83 5.51
N ASP A 205 11.87 11.13 5.20
CA ASP A 205 10.97 11.77 4.25
C ASP A 205 11.46 11.51 2.82
N TYR A 206 10.64 10.79 2.06
CA TYR A 206 10.91 10.39 0.69
C TYR A 206 9.73 10.79 -0.18
N ASP A 207 10.02 11.48 -1.28
CA ASP A 207 9.01 11.85 -2.27
C ASP A 207 9.08 10.92 -3.48
N LEU A 208 7.91 10.60 -4.03
CA LEU A 208 7.75 9.83 -5.27
C LEU A 208 7.33 10.76 -6.41
N TYR A 209 7.99 10.63 -7.56
CA TYR A 209 7.66 11.36 -8.78
C TYR A 209 7.53 10.42 -9.97
N LEU A 210 6.54 10.69 -10.81
CA LEU A 210 6.47 10.21 -12.19
C LEU A 210 6.78 11.38 -13.13
N LYS A 211 7.83 11.27 -13.94
CA LYS A 211 8.27 12.34 -14.86
C LYS A 211 8.38 11.88 -16.30
N LYS A 212 8.25 12.81 -17.24
CA LYS A 212 8.63 12.62 -18.65
C LYS A 212 10.14 12.78 -18.84
N SER A 213 10.64 12.45 -20.03
CA SER A 213 12.07 12.57 -20.37
C SER A 213 12.61 14.00 -20.38
N ASP A 214 11.74 14.99 -20.58
CA ASP A 214 12.08 16.41 -20.52
C ASP A 214 12.11 16.97 -19.08
N GLY A 215 11.87 16.12 -18.08
CA GLY A 215 11.82 16.51 -16.67
C GLY A 215 10.45 16.96 -16.17
N THR A 216 9.44 17.07 -17.04
CA THR A 216 8.07 17.45 -16.66
C THR A 216 7.50 16.45 -15.66
N ILE A 217 7.00 16.95 -14.53
CA ILE A 217 6.29 16.14 -13.53
C ILE A 217 4.90 15.83 -14.05
N VAL A 218 4.60 14.53 -14.16
CA VAL A 218 3.26 14.01 -14.51
C VAL A 218 2.43 13.87 -13.24
N ALA A 219 3.01 13.30 -12.19
CA ALA A 219 2.40 13.13 -10.89
C ALA A 219 3.49 13.07 -9.81
N ALA A 220 3.12 13.39 -8.58
CA ALA A 220 3.98 13.27 -7.41
C ALA A 220 3.16 12.94 -6.17
N SER A 221 3.79 12.27 -5.22
CA SER A 221 3.30 12.03 -3.86
C SER A 221 4.42 12.44 -2.90
N ARG A 222 4.09 13.22 -1.86
CA ARG A 222 5.05 14.02 -1.07
C ARG A 222 4.65 14.11 0.40
N SER A 223 4.49 12.97 1.05
CA SER A 223 4.11 12.90 2.46
C SER A 223 5.31 13.03 3.38
N SER A 224 5.31 14.06 4.23
CA SER A 224 6.37 14.26 5.22
C SER A 224 6.30 13.32 6.43
N TYR A 225 5.28 12.46 6.51
CA TYR A 225 5.01 11.61 7.67
C TYR A 225 4.90 10.12 7.33
N SER A 226 4.60 9.76 6.07
CA SER A 226 4.39 8.37 5.69
C SER A 226 5.69 7.69 5.29
N ASN A 227 5.76 6.37 5.50
CA ASN A 227 6.86 5.55 4.96
C ASN A 227 6.54 4.99 3.57
N THR A 228 5.40 5.40 3.00
CA THR A 228 4.93 5.03 1.68
C THR A 228 4.50 6.26 0.90
N GLU A 229 4.68 6.20 -0.42
CA GLU A 229 4.15 7.19 -1.36
C GLU A 229 3.42 6.46 -2.48
N LEU A 230 2.24 6.92 -2.85
CA LEU A 230 1.39 6.31 -3.86
C LEU A 230 1.00 7.34 -4.92
N ILE A 231 1.31 7.04 -6.17
CA ILE A 231 0.76 7.73 -7.33
C ILE A 231 -0.31 6.83 -7.95
N ASP A 232 -1.50 7.36 -8.23
CA ASP A 232 -2.56 6.74 -9.03
C ASP A 232 -3.04 7.79 -10.04
N VAL A 233 -2.64 7.65 -11.30
CA VAL A 233 -2.86 8.68 -12.33
C VAL A 233 -3.15 8.06 -13.69
N ILE A 234 -4.02 8.70 -14.48
CA ILE A 234 -4.21 8.33 -15.89
C ILE A 234 -3.20 9.10 -16.74
N ILE A 235 -2.41 8.39 -17.54
CA ILE A 235 -1.49 9.02 -18.49
C ILE A 235 -2.10 8.99 -19.90
N SER A 236 -1.90 10.05 -20.69
CA SER A 236 -2.47 10.17 -22.03
C SER A 236 -1.58 9.60 -23.14
N THR A 237 -0.26 9.60 -22.94
CA THR A 237 0.69 9.27 -24.01
C THR A 237 1.50 8.02 -23.71
N THR A 238 1.59 7.10 -24.68
CA THR A 238 2.54 5.99 -24.64
C THR A 238 3.95 6.54 -24.76
N GLY A 239 4.88 6.08 -23.93
CA GLY A 239 6.26 6.53 -24.00
C GLY A 239 7.11 6.11 -22.82
N TYR A 240 8.31 6.66 -22.77
CA TYR A 240 9.21 6.49 -21.65
C TYR A 240 8.96 7.55 -20.58
N TYR A 241 8.85 7.07 -19.34
CA TYR A 241 8.71 7.87 -18.14
C TYR A 241 9.81 7.49 -17.14
N TYR A 242 10.03 8.34 -16.15
CA TYR A 242 10.94 8.09 -15.05
C TYR A 242 10.16 8.02 -13.74
N ILE A 243 10.30 6.89 -13.05
CA ILE A 243 9.91 6.78 -11.64
C ILE A 243 11.12 7.25 -10.82
N GLN A 244 10.95 8.34 -10.07
CA GLN A 244 12.01 8.93 -9.26
C GLN A 244 11.66 8.94 -7.79
N ILE A 245 12.62 8.54 -6.96
CA ILE A 245 12.56 8.67 -5.50
C ILE A 245 13.57 9.74 -5.08
N VAL A 246 13.10 10.74 -4.34
CA VAL A 246 13.92 11.84 -3.83
C VAL A 246 13.97 11.75 -2.31
N GLN A 247 15.15 11.84 -1.71
CA GLN A 247 15.28 11.99 -0.27
C GLN A 247 15.00 13.45 0.10
N TYR A 248 13.81 13.79 0.59
CA TYR A 248 13.43 15.18 0.83
C TYR A 248 14.02 15.74 2.12
N ALA A 249 14.05 14.96 3.19
CA ALA A 249 14.65 15.35 4.48
C ALA A 249 15.83 14.45 4.88
N ASP A 250 16.54 14.87 5.92
CA ASP A 250 17.59 14.03 6.51
C ASP A 250 17.05 12.69 6.97
N LYS A 251 17.85 11.65 6.77
CA LYS A 251 17.61 10.33 7.33
C LYS A 251 17.44 10.44 8.84
N LYS A 252 16.42 9.76 9.36
CA LYS A 252 16.14 9.78 10.80
C LYS A 252 17.11 8.92 11.62
N THR A 253 17.92 8.10 10.97
CA THR A 253 18.99 7.31 11.61
C THR A 253 20.21 7.18 10.71
N THR A 254 21.32 6.73 11.29
CA THR A 254 22.53 6.35 10.54
C THR A 254 22.43 4.98 9.87
N LEU A 255 21.39 4.19 10.19
CA LEU A 255 21.18 2.89 9.58
C LEU A 255 20.75 3.05 8.12
N ARG A 256 21.04 2.04 7.31
CA ARG A 256 20.52 1.87 5.95
C ARG A 256 19.00 1.99 5.89
N ASP A 257 18.46 2.75 4.95
CA ASP A 257 17.02 2.69 4.66
C ASP A 257 16.74 1.60 3.63
N TYR A 258 15.81 0.71 3.96
CA TYR A 258 15.38 -0.40 3.10
C TYR A 258 14.20 0.07 2.26
N CYS A 259 14.39 0.16 0.95
CA CYS A 259 13.48 0.84 0.06
C CYS A 259 13.05 -0.06 -1.09
N SER A 260 11.81 0.12 -1.53
CA SER A 260 11.29 -0.55 -2.72
C SER A 260 10.26 0.31 -3.40
N TYR A 261 10.01 0.00 -4.65
CA TYR A 261 8.78 0.43 -5.27
C TYR A 261 8.24 -0.66 -6.21
N SER A 262 6.95 -0.57 -6.50
CA SER A 262 6.27 -1.36 -7.51
C SER A 262 5.39 -0.45 -8.34
N TYR A 263 5.13 -0.84 -9.59
CA TYR A 263 4.17 -0.15 -10.44
C TYR A 263 3.29 -1.12 -11.23
N CYS A 264 2.08 -0.69 -11.57
CA CYS A 264 1.13 -1.45 -12.38
C CYS A 264 0.38 -0.52 -13.35
N GLN A 265 -0.09 -1.09 -14.46
CA GLN A 265 -1.00 -0.42 -15.37
C GLN A 265 -2.27 -1.24 -15.53
N PHE A 266 -3.41 -0.56 -15.61
CA PHE A 266 -4.71 -1.15 -15.87
C PHE A 266 -5.59 -0.17 -16.66
N ASP A 267 -6.69 -0.68 -17.21
CA ASP A 267 -7.64 0.17 -17.95
C ASP A 267 -8.18 1.29 -17.06
N PRO A 268 -8.40 2.51 -17.59
CA PRO A 268 -8.82 3.67 -16.79
C PRO A 268 -10.09 3.43 -15.95
N ASP A 269 -11.00 2.63 -16.50
CA ASP A 269 -12.30 2.28 -15.93
C ASP A 269 -12.27 0.99 -15.10
N PHE A 270 -11.09 0.36 -14.97
CA PHE A 270 -10.92 -0.83 -14.15
C PHE A 270 -11.01 -0.47 -12.67
N ASN A 271 -12.21 -0.65 -12.13
CA ASN A 271 -12.52 -0.50 -10.70
C ASN A 271 -12.99 -1.84 -10.14
N SER A 272 -12.94 -1.98 -8.82
CA SER A 272 -13.34 -3.21 -8.11
C SER A 272 -14.74 -3.66 -8.51
N TRP A 273 -14.85 -4.94 -8.92
CA TRP A 273 -16.08 -5.66 -9.28
C TRP A 273 -17.28 -4.77 -9.62
N THR A 274 -17.17 -4.01 -10.71
CA THR A 274 -18.37 -3.77 -11.51
C THR A 274 -18.75 -5.13 -12.09
N PRO A 275 -19.98 -5.63 -11.87
CA PRO A 275 -20.44 -6.82 -12.56
C PRO A 275 -20.54 -6.47 -14.04
N THR A 276 -19.42 -6.58 -14.75
CA THR A 276 -19.45 -6.76 -16.20
C THR A 276 -19.97 -8.17 -16.38
N GLY A 277 -21.24 -8.27 -16.75
CA GLY A 277 -21.91 -9.54 -16.96
C GLY A 277 -21.05 -10.48 -17.81
N ARG A 278 -20.56 -11.52 -17.16
CA ARG A 278 -20.16 -12.79 -17.77
C ARG A 278 -20.82 -13.89 -16.97
#